data_AF-A0AAP0R303-F1
#
_entry.id   AF-A0AAP0R303-F1
#
_cell.length_a   1.000
_cell.length_b   1.000
_cell.length_c   1.000
_cell.angle_alpha   90.00
_cell.angle_beta   90.00
_cell.angle_gamma   90.00
#
_symmetry.space_group_name_H-M   'P 1'
#
loop_
_entity.id
_entity.type
_entity.pdbx_description
1 polymer ?
#
loop_
_entity_poly.entity_id
_entity_poly.type
_entity_poly.pdbx_seq_one_letter_code
_entity_poly.pdbx_strand_id
1 'polypeptide(L)'
;MAYDGAKQSLLSGLLDPTAQTNQNKAPRRRYRRCKSAPLVDKIPQELNVVGSLPRSESIFGKLHPSFRQVAVFLAVYLGLGTICFYLVRHQIMGKKTNGVVDAVYFCIVTMTTVGYGDLVPNSVTTKLLACSFVFTGMALVVLILSKAADYLVEKQEIFLVKALHMHQKVGPTEILKDIETNKVRYKCVMVMIFLLVLVVVGTIFLTLVEGLDLVDAFYCVCSTITTLGYWR
;
A
#
# COMPACT_ATOMS: atom_id res chain seq x y z
N MET A 1 69.88 -72.85 -25.45
CA MET A 1 69.30 -73.05 -24.10
C MET A 1 68.90 -71.69 -23.55
N ALA A 2 67.77 -71.67 -22.82
CA ALA A 2 67.12 -70.57 -22.09
C ALA A 2 66.16 -69.66 -22.88
N TYR A 3 65.14 -69.15 -22.17
CA TYR A 3 63.70 -69.18 -22.46
C TYR A 3 63.07 -67.77 -22.30
N ASP A 4 62.02 -67.50 -23.08
CA ASP A 4 60.87 -66.56 -22.96
C ASP A 4 61.00 -65.06 -22.58
N GLY A 5 60.05 -64.29 -23.16
CA GLY A 5 59.52 -63.06 -22.55
C GLY A 5 58.89 -62.07 -23.54
N ALA A 6 57.56 -62.08 -23.62
CA ALA A 6 56.77 -61.49 -24.69
C ALA A 6 56.52 -59.95 -24.64
N LYS A 7 56.57 -59.36 -25.84
CA LYS A 7 55.62 -58.43 -26.50
C LYS A 7 55.30 -57.06 -25.85
N GLN A 8 55.93 -56.03 -26.40
CA GLN A 8 55.43 -54.65 -26.47
C GLN A 8 55.89 -54.00 -27.79
N SER A 9 55.09 -53.07 -28.32
CA SER A 9 55.21 -52.43 -29.66
C SER A 9 54.73 -53.34 -30.80
N LEU A 10 53.84 -52.93 -31.71
CA LEU A 10 54.01 -51.91 -32.75
C LEU A 10 52.61 -51.37 -33.14
N LEU A 11 52.36 -50.05 -33.11
CA LEU A 11 52.64 -49.00 -34.12
C LEU A 11 51.54 -48.87 -35.20
N SER A 12 51.05 -47.64 -35.38
CA SER A 12 50.48 -47.01 -36.62
C SER A 12 49.28 -47.71 -37.28
N GLY A 13 48.11 -47.11 -37.48
CA GLY A 13 47.88 -45.80 -38.10
C GLY A 13 47.76 -45.94 -39.62
N LEU A 14 46.55 -46.18 -40.17
CA LEU A 14 45.99 -45.53 -41.37
C LEU A 14 44.64 -46.13 -41.82
N LEU A 15 43.69 -45.23 -42.08
CA LEU A 15 42.49 -45.24 -42.95
C LEU A 15 41.95 -46.55 -43.59
N ASP A 16 40.69 -46.88 -43.22
CA ASP A 16 39.42 -46.98 -43.99
C ASP A 16 39.36 -47.53 -45.45
N PRO A 17 38.16 -47.91 -45.99
CA PRO A 17 36.91 -48.38 -45.37
C PRO A 17 36.27 -49.59 -46.12
N THR A 18 35.33 -50.33 -45.52
CA THR A 18 34.01 -50.69 -46.10
C THR A 18 33.26 -51.78 -45.30
N ALA A 19 31.98 -51.48 -45.08
CA ALA A 19 30.82 -52.38 -45.16
C ALA A 19 30.70 -53.62 -44.24
N GLN A 20 29.57 -53.60 -43.53
CA GLN A 20 28.60 -54.70 -43.36
C GLN A 20 28.60 -55.56 -42.08
N THR A 21 27.46 -55.43 -41.38
CA THR A 21 26.57 -56.53 -40.95
C THR A 21 26.72 -57.09 -39.54
N ASN A 22 25.67 -56.80 -38.75
CA ASN A 22 25.03 -57.59 -37.68
C ASN A 22 25.88 -58.11 -36.50
N GLN A 23 25.54 -57.71 -35.27
CA GLN A 23 24.65 -58.45 -34.36
C GLN A 23 24.66 -57.87 -32.93
N ASN A 24 23.45 -57.67 -32.39
CA ASN A 24 23.01 -57.82 -30.99
C ASN A 24 23.89 -57.33 -29.82
N LYS A 25 23.38 -56.33 -29.08
CA LYS A 25 23.24 -56.36 -27.59
C LYS A 25 22.34 -55.22 -27.04
N ALA A 26 21.19 -55.65 -26.49
CA ALA A 26 20.29 -55.07 -25.46
C ALA A 26 19.64 -53.66 -25.60
N PRO A 27 18.32 -53.51 -25.33
CA PRO A 27 17.59 -52.25 -25.51
C PRO A 27 17.63 -51.29 -24.30
N ARG A 28 17.86 -50.00 -24.57
CA ARG A 28 17.69 -48.89 -23.61
C ARG A 28 16.20 -48.52 -23.45
N ARG A 29 15.70 -48.53 -22.21
CA ARG A 29 14.33 -48.15 -21.81
C ARG A 29 13.99 -46.70 -22.23
N ARG A 30 12.97 -46.53 -23.09
CA ARG A 30 12.26 -45.25 -23.33
C ARG A 30 11.18 -45.08 -22.24
N TYR A 31 11.23 -44.00 -21.50
CA TYR A 31 10.12 -43.60 -20.63
C TYR A 31 9.02 -42.92 -21.48
N ARG A 32 7.84 -43.55 -21.48
CA ARG A 32 6.65 -43.18 -22.24
C ARG A 32 5.78 -42.23 -21.40
N ARG A 33 5.43 -41.10 -21.99
CA ARG A 33 4.55 -40.05 -21.45
C ARG A 33 3.12 -40.60 -21.23
N CYS A 34 2.59 -40.56 -20.01
CA CYS A 34 1.19 -40.88 -19.72
C CYS A 34 0.37 -39.58 -19.63
N LYS A 35 -0.58 -39.41 -20.55
CA LYS A 35 -1.72 -38.50 -20.46
C LYS A 35 -2.87 -39.24 -19.77
N SER A 36 -3.37 -38.74 -18.64
CA SER A 36 -4.73 -39.03 -18.13
C SER A 36 -5.11 -37.99 -17.05
N ALA A 37 -6.05 -37.10 -17.35
CA ALA A 37 -6.87 -36.45 -16.33
C ALA A 37 -8.29 -36.30 -16.92
N PRO A 38 -9.35 -36.87 -16.29
CA PRO A 38 -10.69 -36.92 -16.85
C PRO A 38 -11.60 -35.76 -16.40
N LEU A 39 -12.79 -35.77 -17.02
CA LEU A 39 -13.84 -34.76 -17.16
C LEU A 39 -14.98 -34.92 -16.11
N VAL A 40 -15.46 -33.78 -15.57
CA VAL A 40 -16.78 -33.35 -14.99
C VAL A 40 -17.96 -34.34 -14.77
N ASP A 41 -18.61 -34.31 -13.58
CA ASP A 41 -20.09 -34.21 -13.31
C ASP A 41 -20.41 -34.27 -11.77
N LYS A 42 -20.98 -33.24 -11.09
CA LYS A 42 -22.40 -32.81 -10.79
C LYS A 42 -23.15 -33.57 -9.63
N ILE A 43 -23.44 -32.97 -8.44
CA ILE A 43 -24.69 -32.25 -7.92
C ILE A 43 -25.40 -33.07 -6.78
N PRO A 44 -26.20 -32.56 -5.78
CA PRO A 44 -26.24 -31.35 -4.91
C PRO A 44 -26.50 -31.62 -3.38
N GLN A 45 -26.59 -30.56 -2.54
CA GLN A 45 -27.63 -30.33 -1.48
C GLN A 45 -27.12 -29.68 -0.15
N GLU A 46 -27.40 -28.36 -0.05
CA GLU A 46 -27.90 -27.56 1.09
C GLU A 46 -27.15 -27.37 2.43
N LEU A 47 -26.88 -26.07 2.68
CA LEU A 47 -27.16 -25.29 3.90
C LEU A 47 -26.21 -25.38 5.11
N ASN A 48 -25.31 -24.39 5.25
CA ASN A 48 -25.41 -23.36 6.30
C ASN A 48 -24.24 -22.34 6.27
N VAL A 49 -24.59 -21.10 5.93
CA VAL A 49 -24.26 -19.82 6.61
C VAL A 49 -22.79 -19.40 6.81
N VAL A 50 -22.55 -18.12 6.45
CA VAL A 50 -21.31 -17.29 6.53
C VAL A 50 -20.35 -17.41 5.34
N GLY A 51 -20.87 -17.08 4.15
CA GLY A 51 -20.05 -16.68 3.00
C GLY A 51 -19.53 -15.26 3.19
N SER A 52 -18.21 -15.14 3.26
CA SER A 52 -17.40 -13.93 3.26
C SER A 52 -17.90 -12.83 2.32
N LEU A 53 -17.97 -11.61 2.85
CA LEU A 53 -18.11 -10.33 2.15
C LEU A 53 -17.35 -10.31 0.81
N PRO A 54 -17.98 -9.90 -0.30
CA PRO A 54 -17.31 -9.87 -1.60
C PRO A 54 -16.15 -8.88 -1.59
N ARG A 55 -15.01 -9.40 -2.05
CA ARG A 55 -13.75 -8.73 -2.35
C ARG A 55 -13.99 -7.49 -3.21
N SER A 56 -14.08 -6.33 -2.56
CA SER A 56 -14.14 -5.00 -3.14
C SER A 56 -12.75 -4.54 -3.62
N GLU A 57 -12.14 -5.28 -4.55
CA GLU A 57 -10.83 -4.91 -5.13
C GLU A 57 -10.90 -4.46 -6.61
N SER A 58 -12.07 -4.45 -7.26
CA SER A 58 -12.11 -4.24 -8.72
C SER A 58 -12.84 -2.99 -9.24
N ILE A 59 -13.48 -2.19 -8.38
CA ILE A 59 -14.11 -0.92 -8.82
C ILE A 59 -13.08 0.22 -8.88
N PHE A 60 -11.99 0.14 -8.10
CA PHE A 60 -10.99 1.21 -8.00
C PHE A 60 -9.88 1.17 -9.06
N GLY A 61 -9.80 0.10 -9.87
CA GLY A 61 -8.72 -0.11 -10.83
C GLY A 61 -8.78 0.73 -12.13
N LYS A 62 -9.88 1.45 -12.39
CA LYS A 62 -10.06 2.25 -13.63
C LYS A 62 -10.14 3.77 -13.43
N LEU A 63 -10.07 4.25 -12.20
CA LEU A 63 -9.89 5.67 -11.94
C LEU A 63 -8.43 5.86 -11.55
N HIS A 64 -7.58 6.23 -12.52
CA HIS A 64 -6.30 6.86 -12.23
C HIS A 64 -6.42 8.38 -12.42
N PRO A 65 -7.30 9.08 -11.66
CA PRO A 65 -7.26 10.53 -11.64
C PRO A 65 -5.89 10.92 -11.12
N SER A 66 -5.26 11.88 -11.79
CA SER A 66 -3.99 12.43 -11.32
C SER A 66 -4.16 12.92 -9.88
N PHE A 67 -3.12 12.81 -9.05
CA PHE A 67 -3.12 13.36 -7.68
C PHE A 67 -3.63 14.82 -7.66
N ARG A 68 -3.33 15.59 -8.72
CA ARG A 68 -3.84 16.95 -8.91
C ARG A 68 -5.36 17.01 -9.00
N GLN A 69 -5.99 16.10 -9.75
CA GLN A 69 -7.44 16.05 -9.88
C GLN A 69 -8.09 15.69 -8.54
N VAL A 70 -7.53 14.72 -7.83
CA VAL A 70 -8.01 14.32 -6.50
C VAL A 70 -7.92 15.49 -5.51
N ALA A 71 -6.81 16.23 -5.51
CA ALA A 71 -6.64 17.44 -4.70
C ALA A 71 -7.65 18.55 -5.08
N VAL A 72 -7.92 18.74 -6.38
CA VAL A 72 -8.95 19.69 -6.85
C VAL A 72 -10.34 19.27 -6.40
N PHE A 73 -10.70 17.98 -6.50
CA PHE A 73 -11.97 17.46 -5.99
C PHE A 73 -12.12 17.68 -4.49
N LEU A 74 -11.07 17.44 -3.70
CA LEU A 74 -11.05 17.75 -2.27
C LEU A 74 -11.26 19.24 -2.00
N ALA A 75 -10.55 20.11 -2.72
CA ALA A 75 -10.67 21.56 -2.55
C ALA A 75 -12.07 22.06 -2.91
N VAL A 76 -12.67 21.55 -3.99
CA VAL A 76 -14.06 21.86 -4.36
C VAL A 76 -15.03 21.35 -3.30
N TYR A 77 -14.83 20.14 -2.78
CA TYR A 77 -15.65 19.58 -1.71
C TYR A 77 -15.57 20.39 -0.42
N LEU A 78 -14.37 20.80 0.00
CA LEU A 78 -14.16 21.71 1.14
C LEU A 78 -14.80 23.07 0.90
N GLY A 79 -14.67 23.63 -0.30
CA GLY A 79 -15.31 24.90 -0.67
C GLY A 79 -16.83 24.81 -0.60
N LEU A 80 -17.43 23.76 -1.18
CA LEU A 80 -18.87 23.51 -1.15
C LEU A 80 -19.36 23.30 0.28
N GLY A 81 -18.66 22.48 1.07
CA GLY A 81 -18.95 22.29 2.49
C GLY A 81 -18.93 23.61 3.25
N THR A 82 -17.87 24.40 3.07
CA THR A 82 -17.71 25.70 3.71
C THR A 82 -18.87 26.63 3.36
N ILE A 83 -19.26 26.71 2.09
CA ILE A 83 -20.41 27.53 1.64
C ILE A 83 -21.71 27.04 2.29
N CYS A 84 -21.97 25.73 2.28
CA CYS A 84 -23.15 25.14 2.91
C CYS A 84 -23.22 25.45 4.42
N PHE A 85 -22.15 25.20 5.18
CA PHE A 85 -22.12 25.48 6.62
C PHE A 85 -22.05 26.97 6.94
N TYR A 86 -21.49 27.80 6.06
CA TYR A 86 -21.55 29.26 6.14
C TYR A 86 -23.01 29.73 6.13
N LEU A 87 -23.83 29.21 5.20
CA LEU A 87 -25.24 29.59 5.07
C LEU A 87 -26.07 29.15 6.29
N VAL A 88 -25.79 27.98 6.86
CA VAL A 88 -26.53 27.47 8.03
C VAL A 88 -25.85 27.78 9.38
N ARG A 89 -24.86 28.69 9.39
CA ARG A 89 -24.10 29.07 10.61
C ARG A 89 -24.99 29.53 11.76
N HIS A 90 -26.10 30.19 11.46
CA HIS A 90 -27.04 30.65 12.50
C HIS A 90 -27.55 29.50 13.38
N GLN A 91 -27.60 28.29 12.84
CA GLN A 91 -28.08 27.08 13.53
C GLN A 91 -26.95 26.27 14.21
N ILE A 92 -25.71 26.75 14.14
CA ILE A 92 -24.54 26.10 14.77
C ILE A 92 -24.25 26.79 16.11
N MET A 93 -24.10 25.98 17.15
CA MET A 93 -23.76 26.44 18.50
C MET A 93 -22.29 26.10 18.78
N GLY A 94 -21.55 27.04 19.40
CA GLY A 94 -20.10 26.91 19.65
C GLY A 94 -19.42 28.25 19.86
N LYS A 95 -18.13 28.22 20.22
CA LYS A 95 -17.28 29.43 20.31
C LYS A 95 -17.00 29.93 18.88
N LYS A 96 -17.60 31.05 18.50
CA LYS A 96 -17.51 31.62 17.15
C LYS A 96 -16.40 32.66 17.10
N THR A 97 -15.52 32.55 16.10
CA THR A 97 -14.49 33.56 15.86
C THR A 97 -14.78 34.28 14.56
N ASN A 98 -14.43 33.66 13.44
CA ASN A 98 -14.70 34.13 12.09
C ASN A 98 -15.50 33.06 11.39
N GLY A 99 -16.70 33.40 10.97
CA GLY A 99 -17.59 32.32 10.60
C GLY A 99 -17.19 31.54 9.33
N VAL A 100 -16.35 32.10 8.43
CA VAL A 100 -15.75 31.32 7.32
C VAL A 100 -14.75 30.32 7.88
N VAL A 101 -13.87 30.78 8.78
CA VAL A 101 -12.85 29.95 9.44
C VAL A 101 -13.52 28.84 10.24
N ASP A 102 -14.55 29.16 11.02
CA ASP A 102 -15.33 28.19 11.80
C ASP A 102 -15.98 27.13 10.89
N ALA A 103 -16.47 27.51 9.70
CA ALA A 103 -17.06 26.59 8.73
C ALA A 103 -16.02 25.69 8.06
N VAL A 104 -14.87 26.24 7.65
CA VAL A 104 -13.75 25.46 7.12
C VAL A 104 -13.24 24.48 8.17
N TYR A 105 -13.04 24.96 9.40
CA TYR A 105 -12.61 24.15 10.53
C TYR A 105 -13.60 23.01 10.79
N PHE A 106 -14.90 23.30 10.85
CA PHE A 106 -15.93 22.27 10.99
C PHE A 106 -15.86 21.24 9.87
N CYS A 107 -15.73 21.66 8.61
CA CYS A 107 -15.58 20.75 7.47
C CYS A 107 -14.35 19.86 7.60
N ILE A 108 -13.20 20.43 7.96
CA ILE A 108 -11.94 19.69 8.09
C ILE A 108 -12.04 18.67 9.23
N VAL A 109 -12.41 19.10 10.43
CA VAL A 109 -12.52 18.25 11.62
C VAL A 109 -13.53 17.12 11.43
N THR A 110 -14.61 17.39 10.70
CA THR A 110 -15.66 16.42 10.39
C THR A 110 -15.21 15.41 9.32
N MET A 111 -14.56 15.88 8.23
CA MET A 111 -14.11 14.98 7.15
C MET A 111 -12.93 14.11 7.59
N THR A 112 -12.04 14.63 8.44
CA THR A 112 -10.91 13.88 9.01
C THR A 112 -11.32 13.03 10.20
N THR A 113 -12.62 12.95 10.49
CA THR A 113 -13.20 12.15 11.58
C THR A 113 -12.59 12.44 12.96
N VAL A 114 -11.99 13.62 13.16
CA VAL A 114 -11.42 14.02 14.45
C VAL A 114 -12.56 14.39 15.39
N GLY A 115 -13.50 15.24 14.95
CA GLY A 115 -14.75 15.49 15.67
C GLY A 115 -14.61 16.03 17.10
N TYR A 116 -13.85 17.12 17.32
CA TYR A 116 -13.68 17.71 18.66
C TYR A 116 -14.99 18.08 19.38
N GLY A 117 -16.06 18.37 18.64
CA GLY A 117 -17.38 18.65 19.21
C GLY A 117 -17.53 20.03 19.85
N ASP A 118 -16.62 20.95 19.56
CA ASP A 118 -16.65 22.37 19.95
C ASP A 118 -17.67 23.19 19.14
N LEU A 119 -17.92 22.80 17.89
CA LEU A 119 -18.93 23.33 16.98
C LEU A 119 -19.91 22.22 16.63
N VAL A 120 -21.17 22.37 17.06
CA VAL A 120 -22.19 21.33 16.86
C VAL A 120 -23.45 21.92 16.24
N PRO A 121 -23.99 21.29 15.17
CA PRO A 121 -25.27 21.69 14.60
C PRO A 121 -26.42 21.44 15.60
N ASN A 122 -27.20 22.47 15.92
CA ASN A 122 -28.31 22.34 16.86
C ASN A 122 -29.60 21.90 16.14
N SER A 123 -29.85 22.44 14.94
CA SER A 123 -31.08 22.19 14.17
C SER A 123 -31.10 20.80 13.49
N VAL A 124 -32.31 20.23 13.36
CA VAL A 124 -32.54 18.95 12.68
C VAL A 124 -32.07 19.00 11.22
N THR A 125 -32.33 20.11 10.51
CA THR A 125 -31.91 20.28 9.12
C THR A 125 -30.39 20.30 8.98
N THR A 126 -29.70 21.01 9.88
CA THR A 126 -28.22 21.03 9.91
C THR A 126 -27.61 19.69 10.27
N LYS A 127 -28.26 18.92 11.15
CA LYS A 127 -27.80 17.57 11.50
C LYS A 127 -27.89 16.63 10.31
N LEU A 128 -28.99 16.65 9.56
CA LEU A 128 -29.15 15.84 8.35
C LEU A 128 -28.11 16.23 7.27
N LEU A 129 -27.87 17.52 7.07
CA LEU A 129 -26.83 18.02 6.15
C LEU A 129 -25.43 17.61 6.61
N ALA A 130 -25.14 17.69 7.92
CA ALA A 130 -23.87 17.23 8.46
C ALA A 130 -23.68 15.73 8.25
N CYS A 131 -24.71 14.92 8.48
CA CYS A 131 -24.67 13.48 8.23
C CYS A 131 -24.34 13.16 6.76
N SER A 132 -25.05 13.77 5.80
CA SER A 132 -24.79 13.52 4.37
C SER A 132 -23.40 13.99 3.95
N PHE A 133 -22.93 15.10 4.53
CA PHE A 133 -21.57 15.58 4.34
C PHE A 133 -20.55 14.56 4.86
N VAL A 134 -20.68 14.07 6.11
CA VAL A 134 -19.77 13.08 6.70
C VAL A 134 -19.63 11.83 5.82
N PHE A 135 -20.75 11.24 5.36
CA PHE A 135 -20.70 10.06 4.50
C PHE A 135 -19.93 10.30 3.21
N THR A 136 -20.19 11.44 2.56
CA THR A 136 -19.51 11.80 1.32
C THR A 136 -18.03 12.14 1.55
N GLY A 137 -17.73 12.84 2.65
CA GLY A 137 -16.38 13.29 3.00
C GLY A 137 -15.48 12.13 3.40
N MET A 138 -15.99 11.19 4.20
CA MET A 138 -15.26 9.98 4.56
C MET A 138 -14.91 9.16 3.32
N ALA A 139 -15.86 8.97 2.40
CA ALA A 139 -15.59 8.29 1.13
C ALA A 139 -14.47 9.01 0.37
N LEU A 140 -14.53 10.33 0.22
CA LEU A 140 -13.48 11.11 -0.44
C LEU A 140 -12.12 10.98 0.24
N VAL A 141 -12.05 11.11 1.57
CA VAL A 141 -10.81 10.98 2.34
C VAL A 141 -10.19 9.60 2.18
N VAL A 142 -10.99 8.54 2.19
CA VAL A 142 -10.49 7.17 1.95
C VAL A 142 -9.91 7.05 0.54
N LEU A 143 -10.59 7.56 -0.49
CA LEU A 143 -10.08 7.51 -1.87
C LEU A 143 -8.77 8.30 -2.02
N ILE A 144 -8.67 9.46 -1.36
CA ILE A 144 -7.44 10.27 -1.33
C ILE A 144 -6.31 9.51 -0.63
N LEU A 145 -6.60 8.92 0.52
CA LEU A 145 -5.62 8.17 1.31
C LEU A 145 -5.10 6.96 0.55
N SER A 146 -5.97 6.20 -0.13
CA SER A 146 -5.58 5.10 -1.00
C SER A 146 -4.65 5.57 -2.11
N LYS A 147 -4.99 6.67 -2.80
CA LYS A 147 -4.15 7.21 -3.88
C LYS A 147 -2.82 7.77 -3.39
N ALA A 148 -2.82 8.38 -2.21
CA ALA A 148 -1.58 8.84 -1.57
C ALA A 148 -0.70 7.65 -1.18
N ALA A 149 -1.28 6.56 -0.68
CA ALA A 149 -0.56 5.33 -0.37
C ALA A 149 0.04 4.69 -1.63
N ASP A 150 -0.74 4.56 -2.71
CA ASP A 150 -0.25 4.05 -4.00
C ASP A 150 0.91 4.90 -4.54
N TYR A 151 0.77 6.22 -4.51
CA TYR A 151 1.82 7.16 -4.92
C TYR A 151 3.09 7.06 -4.04
N LEU A 152 2.93 6.93 -2.73
CA LEU A 152 4.06 6.72 -1.81
C LEU A 152 4.78 5.41 -2.11
N VAL A 153 4.04 4.34 -2.38
CA VAL A 153 4.62 3.04 -2.75
C VAL A 153 5.36 3.13 -4.08
N GLU A 154 4.77 3.74 -5.10
CA GLU A 154 5.40 3.93 -6.42
C GLU A 154 6.68 4.79 -6.31
N LYS A 155 6.64 5.87 -5.53
CA LYS A 155 7.83 6.70 -5.27
C LYS A 155 8.90 5.97 -4.49
N GLN A 156 8.53 5.14 -3.52
CA GLN A 156 9.48 4.30 -2.80
C GLN A 156 10.19 3.32 -3.75
N GLU A 157 9.47 2.74 -4.72
CA GLU A 157 10.06 1.82 -5.70
C GLU A 157 11.02 2.55 -6.65
N ILE A 158 10.64 3.72 -7.17
CA ILE A 158 11.52 4.51 -8.06
C ILE A 158 12.76 5.01 -7.32
N PHE A 159 12.61 5.46 -6.06
CA PHE A 159 13.74 5.92 -5.25
C PHE A 159 14.69 4.76 -4.94
N LEU A 160 14.15 3.58 -4.62
CA LEU A 160 14.93 2.37 -4.40
C LEU A 160 15.73 1.97 -5.65
N VAL A 161 15.09 1.97 -6.82
CA VAL A 161 15.75 1.65 -8.11
C VAL A 161 16.85 2.66 -8.42
N LYS A 162 16.62 3.97 -8.19
CA LYS A 162 17.65 5.00 -8.38
C LYS A 162 18.81 4.88 -7.40
N ALA A 163 18.54 4.57 -6.13
CA ALA A 163 19.58 4.35 -5.13
C ALA A 163 20.44 3.12 -5.48
N LEU A 164 19.83 2.04 -5.99
CA LEU A 164 20.53 0.83 -6.42
C LEU A 164 21.43 1.10 -7.64
N HIS A 165 20.94 1.83 -8.63
CA HIS A 165 21.70 2.15 -9.84
C HIS A 165 22.87 3.12 -9.60
N MET A 166 22.79 3.94 -8.55
CA MET A 166 23.89 4.82 -8.12
C MET A 166 25.00 4.05 -7.38
N HIS A 167 24.72 2.83 -6.89
CA HIS A 167 25.67 1.98 -6.18
C HIS A 167 26.29 0.86 -7.04
N GLN A 168 26.07 0.89 -8.37
CA GLN A 168 26.44 -0.16 -9.33
C GLN A 168 27.96 -0.44 -9.48
N LYS A 169 28.84 0.12 -8.62
CA LYS A 169 30.25 -0.26 -8.53
C LYS A 169 30.61 -1.19 -7.36
N VAL A 170 29.69 -1.54 -6.47
CA VAL A 170 29.99 -2.41 -5.30
C VAL A 170 28.93 -3.51 -5.14
N GLY A 171 29.34 -4.77 -5.32
CA GLY A 171 28.67 -6.04 -4.92
C GLY A 171 27.14 -6.07 -4.82
N PRO A 172 26.40 -6.35 -5.91
CA PRO A 172 24.93 -6.21 -5.95
C PRO A 172 24.11 -7.34 -5.29
N THR A 173 24.70 -8.49 -4.95
CA THR A 173 23.93 -9.69 -4.54
C THR A 173 23.69 -9.84 -3.04
N GLU A 174 24.52 -9.25 -2.18
CA GLU A 174 24.30 -9.28 -0.72
C GLU A 174 23.40 -8.11 -0.28
N ILE A 175 23.67 -6.88 -0.76
CA ILE A 175 22.93 -5.67 -0.38
C ILE A 175 21.46 -5.74 -0.81
N LEU A 176 21.15 -6.33 -1.97
CA LEU A 176 19.78 -6.47 -2.46
C LEU A 176 18.95 -7.45 -1.60
N LYS A 177 19.60 -8.50 -1.08
CA LYS A 177 18.96 -9.51 -0.22
C LYS A 177 18.66 -8.94 1.17
N ASP A 178 19.55 -8.08 1.69
CA ASP A 178 19.33 -7.34 2.93
C ASP A 178 18.24 -6.27 2.79
N ILE A 179 18.16 -5.59 1.65
CA ILE A 179 17.10 -4.61 1.35
C ILE A 179 15.74 -5.29 1.21
N GLU A 180 15.66 -6.45 0.57
CA GLU A 180 14.40 -7.18 0.40
C GLU A 180 13.89 -7.73 1.74
N THR A 181 14.79 -8.31 2.55
CA THR A 181 14.47 -8.79 3.90
C THR A 181 14.06 -7.65 4.82
N ASN A 182 14.72 -6.49 4.71
CA ASN A 182 14.42 -5.32 5.51
C ASN A 182 13.46 -4.33 4.81
N LYS A 183 12.80 -4.72 3.71
CA LYS A 183 11.90 -3.83 2.95
C LYS A 183 10.78 -3.29 3.83
N VAL A 184 10.17 -4.19 4.59
CA VAL A 184 9.11 -3.86 5.54
C VAL A 184 9.65 -3.00 6.68
N ARG A 185 10.87 -3.27 7.15
CA ARG A 185 11.52 -2.48 8.20
C ARG A 185 11.82 -1.06 7.76
N TYR A 186 12.39 -0.82 6.57
CA TYR A 186 12.65 0.55 6.12
C TYR A 186 11.34 1.32 5.90
N LYS A 187 10.29 0.67 5.36
CA LYS A 187 8.97 1.31 5.19
C LYS A 187 8.39 1.70 6.55
N CYS A 188 8.45 0.80 7.52
CA CYS A 188 7.99 1.07 8.88
C CYS A 188 8.80 2.20 9.54
N VAL A 189 10.13 2.16 9.43
CA VAL A 189 11.02 3.21 9.97
C VAL A 189 10.73 4.57 9.34
N MET A 190 10.55 4.64 8.01
CA MET A 190 10.21 5.90 7.34
C MET A 190 8.86 6.48 7.81
N VAL A 191 7.85 5.63 8.02
CA VAL A 191 6.55 6.05 8.58
C VAL A 191 6.70 6.52 10.03
N MET A 192 7.47 5.81 10.85
CA MET A 192 7.73 6.18 12.24
C MET A 192 8.48 7.52 12.35
N ILE A 193 9.50 7.74 11.52
CA ILE A 193 10.23 9.02 11.46
C ILE A 193 9.28 10.15 11.05
N PHE A 194 8.48 9.95 10.00
CA PHE A 194 7.51 10.95 9.55
C PHE A 194 6.48 11.29 10.63
N LEU A 195 5.95 10.29 11.33
CA LEU A 195 5.02 10.47 12.44
C LEU A 195 5.66 11.23 13.60
N LEU A 196 6.90 10.89 13.97
CA LEU A 196 7.64 11.57 15.02
C LEU A 196 7.91 13.04 14.66
N VAL A 197 8.26 13.34 13.41
CA VAL A 197 8.42 14.72 12.93
C VAL A 197 7.11 15.49 13.03
N LEU A 198 5.99 14.90 12.59
CA LEU A 198 4.67 15.55 12.72
C LEU A 198 4.32 15.85 14.18
N VAL A 199 4.59 14.91 15.09
CA VAL A 199 4.33 15.08 16.52
C VAL A 199 5.19 16.21 17.09
N VAL A 200 6.51 16.19 16.85
CA VAL A 200 7.42 17.21 17.38
C VAL A 200 7.07 18.60 16.85
N VAL A 201 6.86 18.74 15.53
CA VAL A 201 6.50 20.02 14.91
C VAL A 201 5.15 20.51 15.43
N GLY A 202 4.15 19.63 15.53
CA GLY A 202 2.83 19.97 16.07
C GLY A 202 2.91 20.45 17.52
N THR A 203 3.64 19.74 18.38
CA THR A 203 3.78 20.09 19.80
C THR A 203 4.50 21.43 19.96
N ILE A 204 5.56 21.68 19.19
CA ILE A 204 6.26 22.97 19.22
C ILE A 204 5.31 24.09 18.75
N PHE A 205 4.54 23.86 17.70
CA PHE A 205 3.58 24.85 17.20
C PHE A 205 2.50 25.19 18.24
N LEU A 206 1.88 24.17 18.87
CA LEU A 206 0.83 24.35 19.88
C LEU A 206 1.34 25.03 21.16
N THR A 207 2.54 24.68 21.63
CA THR A 207 3.14 25.34 22.79
C THR A 207 3.48 26.81 22.52
N LEU A 208 3.89 27.16 21.29
CA LEU A 208 4.22 28.54 20.92
C LEU A 208 2.98 29.41 20.62
N VAL A 209 1.96 28.85 19.96
CA VAL A 209 0.79 29.61 19.49
C VAL A 209 -0.32 29.64 20.52
N GLU A 210 -0.61 28.50 21.16
CA GLU A 210 -1.70 28.39 22.14
C GLU A 210 -1.22 28.52 23.59
N GLY A 211 0.10 28.51 23.83
CA GLY A 211 0.67 28.66 25.16
C GLY A 211 0.40 27.47 26.08
N LEU A 212 0.08 26.31 25.52
CA LEU A 212 -0.24 25.10 26.27
C LEU A 212 1.00 24.47 26.90
N ASP A 213 0.80 23.75 27.99
CA ASP A 213 1.83 22.91 28.58
C ASP A 213 2.30 21.83 27.60
N LEU A 214 3.57 21.45 27.68
CA LEU A 214 4.20 20.50 26.73
C LEU A 214 3.44 19.17 26.67
N VAL A 215 2.95 18.70 27.81
CA VAL A 215 2.21 17.43 27.93
C VAL A 215 0.84 17.53 27.25
N ASP A 216 0.13 18.64 27.45
CA ASP A 216 -1.20 18.85 26.86
C ASP A 216 -1.12 19.07 25.35
N ALA A 217 -0.11 19.83 24.90
CA ALA A 217 0.18 20.01 23.48
C ALA A 217 0.53 18.66 22.81
N PHE A 218 1.38 17.84 23.44
CA PHE A 218 1.71 16.51 22.92
C PHE A 218 0.48 15.59 22.87
N TYR A 219 -0.32 15.57 23.94
CA TYR A 219 -1.55 14.80 24.02
C TYR A 219 -2.52 15.18 22.91
N CYS A 220 -2.70 16.48 22.68
CA CYS A 220 -3.56 16.98 21.60
C CYS A 220 -3.10 16.53 20.22
N VAL A 221 -1.81 16.69 19.91
CA VAL A 221 -1.27 16.27 18.61
C VAL A 221 -1.50 14.78 18.39
N CYS A 222 -1.21 13.96 19.41
CA CYS A 222 -1.44 12.52 19.34
C CYS A 222 -2.93 12.17 19.17
N SER A 223 -3.82 12.84 19.89
CA SER A 223 -5.27 12.63 19.78
C SER A 223 -5.79 13.01 18.40
N THR A 224 -5.22 14.03 17.78
CA THR A 224 -5.62 14.55 16.46
C THR A 224 -5.12 13.65 15.35
N ILE A 225 -3.84 13.26 15.39
CA ILE A 225 -3.23 12.33 14.41
C ILE A 225 -3.95 10.97 14.45
N THR A 226 -4.35 10.52 15.65
CA THR A 226 -5.06 9.25 15.84
C THR A 226 -6.58 9.39 15.60
N THR A 227 -7.08 10.58 15.25
CA THR A 227 -8.51 10.87 15.06
C THR A 227 -9.38 10.53 16.29
N LEU A 228 -8.80 10.58 17.50
CA LEU A 228 -9.53 10.37 18.75
C LEU A 228 -10.42 11.57 19.11
N GLY A 229 -9.97 12.79 18.81
CA GLY A 229 -10.78 13.99 18.99
C GLY A 229 -11.02 14.46 20.43
N TYR A 230 -10.31 13.92 21.42
CA TYR A 230 -10.46 14.34 22.81
C TYR A 230 -9.70 15.66 23.04
N TRP A 231 -10.42 16.78 22.94
CA TRP A 231 -9.95 18.08 23.38
C TRP A 231 -10.98 18.65 24.36
N ARG A 232 -10.57 18.88 25.61
CA ARG A 232 -11.48 19.29 26.70
C ARG A 232 -10.91 20.44 27.49
#